data_AF-A0A932QT93-F1
#
_entry.id   AF-A0A932QT93-F1
#
_cell.length_a   1.000
_cell.length_b   1.000
_cell.length_c   1.000
_cell.angle_alpha   90.00
_cell.angle_beta   90.00
_cell.angle_gamma   90.00
#
_symmetry.space_group_name_H-M   'P 1'
#
loop_
_entity.id
_entity.type
_entity.pdbx_description
1 polymer ?
#
loop_
_entity_poly.entity_id
_entity_poly.type
_entity_poly.pdbx_seq_one_letter_code
_entity_poly.pdbx_strand_id
1 'polypeptide(L)'
;MQLFKSKKLILLIFTVLTYYVWIATAGTNKFNLSMSDYGTYISYNHLVDSFLQGKTNLLVDPKPELANLTDPYEPKENSNYKWHDASYYKGKYYFYWGAVPALFLYIPYKLLTGYFLPDNLAVLIFMFGGFLFSTAFLLYIREKQFSDIPGWMVLLSIGILGFSNLGGFMVRQAGVYQVAISGGHFFLTASIYFLCRAINSTKISLKSLFIGGLCLGLSVGSRANLLFGSLVIIYLSINELKKINNKPILKDPTIIGLLASYGICLMIIGIYNYLRFGNPLEFGFKYQLGVTNLFIKLSPLAIEHLPSNFYFYLFHSPLFNSTFPYFHFSTEIPTFSDVDLVTLEKVAGILTSTPFILLIAICGLLNSYKDKISNSSCGVRSLAFRRPLQVKLAV
;
A
#
# COMPACT_ATOMS: atom_id res chain seq x y z
N MET A 1 12.35 -10.40 -23.74
CA MET A 1 11.19 -10.51 -24.68
C MET A 1 10.48 -11.89 -24.75
N GLN A 2 11.14 -13.05 -24.91
CA GLN A 2 10.46 -14.37 -25.07
C GLN A 2 9.59 -14.81 -23.87
N LEU A 3 10.00 -14.51 -22.62
CA LEU A 3 9.27 -14.95 -21.42
C LEU A 3 7.89 -14.28 -21.27
N PHE A 4 7.75 -13.03 -21.74
CA PHE A 4 6.49 -12.26 -21.66
C PHE A 4 5.37 -12.87 -22.52
N LYS A 5 5.72 -13.64 -23.56
CA LYS A 5 4.78 -14.34 -24.45
C LYS A 5 4.71 -15.85 -24.16
N SER A 6 5.34 -16.30 -23.07
CA SER A 6 5.37 -17.72 -22.72
C SER A 6 3.99 -18.18 -22.27
N LYS A 7 3.48 -19.25 -22.87
CA LYS A 7 2.25 -19.94 -22.41
C LYS A 7 2.30 -20.28 -20.92
N LYS A 8 3.49 -20.58 -20.39
CA LYS A 8 3.69 -20.90 -18.95
C LYS A 8 3.43 -19.70 -18.04
N LEU A 9 3.84 -18.49 -18.45
CA LEU A 9 3.62 -17.28 -17.67
C LEU A 9 2.13 -16.91 -17.64
N ILE A 10 1.47 -16.99 -18.80
CA ILE A 10 0.03 -16.72 -18.91
C ILE A 10 -0.76 -17.70 -18.04
N LEU A 11 -0.43 -18.99 -18.12
CA LEU A 11 -1.05 -20.02 -17.28
C LEU A 11 -0.87 -19.70 -15.79
N LEU A 12 0.34 -19.35 -15.35
CA LEU A 12 0.61 -19.01 -13.96
C LEU A 12 -0.20 -17.80 -13.48
N ILE A 13 -0.25 -16.71 -14.26
CA ILE A 13 -1.05 -15.53 -13.93
C ILE A 13 -2.53 -15.89 -13.81
N PHE A 14 -3.04 -16.72 -14.72
CA PHE A 14 -4.42 -17.19 -14.68
C PHE A 14 -4.70 -18.08 -13.47
N THR A 15 -3.75 -18.93 -13.07
CA THR A 15 -3.87 -19.75 -11.85
C THR A 15 -3.93 -18.87 -10.60
N VAL A 16 -3.10 -17.82 -10.51
CA VAL A 16 -3.14 -16.86 -9.39
C VAL A 16 -4.49 -16.13 -9.36
N LEU A 17 -5.01 -15.68 -10.52
CA LEU A 17 -6.32 -15.05 -10.60
C LEU A 17 -7.43 -16.00 -10.12
N THR A 18 -7.42 -17.24 -10.60
CA THR A 18 -8.40 -18.26 -10.23
C THR A 18 -8.36 -18.53 -8.72
N TYR A 19 -7.16 -18.61 -8.13
CA TYR A 19 -6.98 -18.73 -6.69
C TYR A 19 -7.59 -17.55 -5.93
N TYR A 20 -7.37 -16.30 -6.38
CA TYR A 20 -7.97 -15.12 -5.74
C TYR A 20 -9.48 -15.09 -5.88
N VAL A 21 -10.03 -15.41 -7.06
CA VAL A 21 -11.48 -15.49 -7.29
C VAL A 21 -12.12 -16.55 -6.39
N TRP A 22 -11.50 -17.72 -6.31
CA TRP A 22 -11.99 -18.81 -5.47
C TRP A 22 -12.04 -18.39 -3.99
N ILE A 23 -11.01 -17.72 -3.47
CA ILE A 23 -11.02 -17.19 -2.11
C ILE A 23 -12.06 -16.07 -1.94
N ALA A 24 -12.12 -15.10 -2.86
CA ALA A 24 -13.00 -13.94 -2.77
C ALA A 24 -14.47 -14.32 -2.67
N THR A 25 -14.82 -15.42 -3.32
CA THR A 25 -16.18 -15.94 -3.41
C THR A 25 -16.45 -17.08 -2.44
N ALA A 26 -15.52 -17.37 -1.53
CA ALA A 26 -15.58 -18.53 -0.62
C ALA A 26 -15.91 -19.85 -1.35
N GLY A 27 -15.35 -20.01 -2.55
CA GLY A 27 -15.53 -21.19 -3.41
C GLY A 27 -16.83 -21.23 -4.24
N THR A 28 -17.71 -20.24 -4.10
CA THR A 28 -18.99 -20.20 -4.83
C THR A 28 -18.86 -19.68 -6.26
N ASN A 29 -17.74 -19.02 -6.60
CA ASN A 29 -17.52 -18.31 -7.86
C ASN A 29 -18.60 -17.24 -8.17
N LYS A 30 -19.29 -16.72 -7.15
CA LYS A 30 -20.29 -15.67 -7.27
C LYS A 30 -19.98 -14.49 -6.36
N PHE A 31 -20.19 -13.28 -6.88
CA PHE A 31 -20.16 -12.05 -6.10
C PHE A 31 -21.60 -11.61 -5.80
N ASN A 32 -21.85 -11.16 -4.58
CA ASN A 32 -23.17 -10.68 -4.17
C ASN A 32 -23.36 -9.24 -4.66
N LEU A 33 -23.95 -9.11 -5.84
CA LEU A 33 -24.28 -7.81 -6.44
C LEU A 33 -25.63 -7.32 -5.91
N SER A 34 -25.69 -6.05 -5.53
CA SER A 34 -26.88 -5.40 -5.00
C SER A 34 -27.01 -3.98 -5.58
N MET A 35 -28.24 -3.53 -5.81
CA MET A 35 -28.55 -2.17 -6.26
C MET A 35 -29.13 -1.30 -5.15
N SER A 36 -29.62 -1.90 -4.06
CA SER A 36 -30.45 -1.20 -3.06
C SER A 36 -29.92 -1.30 -1.64
N ASP A 37 -29.04 -2.27 -1.36
CA ASP A 37 -28.57 -2.53 0.00
C ASP A 37 -27.10 -2.94 0.02
N TYR A 38 -26.28 -2.14 0.70
CA TYR A 38 -24.87 -2.42 1.01
C TYR A 38 -24.64 -2.68 2.51
N GLY A 39 -25.72 -2.89 3.27
CA GLY A 39 -25.71 -3.25 4.69
C GLY A 39 -25.62 -2.07 5.65
N THR A 40 -25.61 -2.39 6.95
CA THR A 40 -25.56 -1.42 8.06
C THR A 40 -24.14 -1.01 8.45
N TYR A 41 -23.13 -1.75 7.98
CA TYR A 41 -21.73 -1.42 8.22
C TYR A 41 -21.27 -0.32 7.26
N ILE A 42 -20.36 0.53 7.74
CA ILE A 42 -19.75 1.55 6.88
C ILE A 42 -19.04 0.89 5.69
N SER A 43 -19.22 1.43 4.50
CA SER A 43 -18.68 0.90 3.24
C SER A 43 -18.32 2.03 2.29
N TYR A 44 -17.41 1.75 1.35
CA TYR A 44 -17.06 2.66 0.26
C TYR A 44 -18.26 3.08 -0.60
N ASN A 45 -19.29 2.24 -0.70
CA ASN A 45 -20.52 2.58 -1.43
C ASN A 45 -21.26 3.78 -0.80
N HIS A 46 -21.21 3.96 0.53
CA HIS A 46 -21.78 5.15 1.19
C HIS A 46 -21.04 6.44 0.77
N LEU A 47 -19.72 6.35 0.64
CA LEU A 47 -18.90 7.48 0.19
C LEU A 47 -19.19 7.82 -1.28
N VAL A 48 -19.39 6.80 -2.12
CA VAL A 48 -19.78 6.97 -3.53
C VAL A 48 -21.09 7.73 -3.64
N ASP A 49 -22.13 7.36 -2.88
CA ASP A 49 -23.40 8.07 -2.90
C ASP A 49 -23.28 9.53 -2.46
N SER A 50 -22.46 9.78 -1.46
CA SER A 50 -22.16 11.13 -0.99
C SER A 50 -21.49 11.97 -2.09
N PHE A 51 -20.48 11.41 -2.76
CA PHE A 51 -19.77 12.06 -3.86
C PHE A 51 -20.65 12.31 -5.08
N LEU A 52 -21.54 11.38 -5.43
CA LEU A 52 -22.51 11.58 -6.52
C LEU A 52 -23.51 12.70 -6.23
N GLN A 53 -23.77 13.02 -4.97
CA GLN A 53 -24.55 14.19 -4.55
C GLN A 53 -23.71 15.45 -4.31
N GLY A 54 -22.41 15.43 -4.62
CA GLY A 54 -21.51 16.56 -4.37
C GLY A 54 -21.25 16.84 -2.90
N LYS A 55 -21.50 15.88 -2.00
CA LYS A 55 -21.30 16.00 -0.55
C LYS A 55 -20.04 15.28 -0.11
N THR A 56 -19.36 15.84 0.90
CA THR A 56 -18.20 15.23 1.54
C THR A 56 -18.57 14.46 2.81
N ASN A 57 -19.72 14.78 3.42
CA ASN A 57 -20.30 14.03 4.53
C ASN A 57 -21.14 12.85 4.01
N LEU A 58 -21.20 11.79 4.81
CA LEU A 58 -22.04 10.64 4.56
C LEU A 58 -23.52 11.02 4.59
N LEU A 59 -24.32 10.35 3.77
CA LEU A 59 -25.78 10.52 3.66
C LEU A 59 -26.56 9.76 4.74
N VAL A 60 -25.98 9.66 5.92
CA VAL A 60 -26.60 9.02 7.08
C VAL A 60 -26.49 10.01 8.23
N ASP A 61 -27.64 10.34 8.79
CA ASP A 61 -27.72 11.29 9.89
C ASP A 61 -27.30 10.61 11.20
N PRO A 62 -26.41 11.23 11.99
CA PRO A 62 -26.11 10.75 13.33
C PRO A 62 -27.34 10.74 14.23
N LYS A 63 -27.41 9.77 15.13
CA LYS A 63 -28.44 9.72 16.16
C LYS A 63 -28.35 10.98 17.04
N PRO A 64 -29.45 11.70 17.32
CA PRO A 64 -29.42 12.92 18.14
C PRO A 64 -28.77 12.74 19.51
N GLU A 65 -28.91 11.55 20.10
CA GLU A 65 -28.33 11.17 21.38
C GLU A 65 -26.80 11.26 21.35
N LEU A 66 -26.16 10.96 20.21
CA LEU A 66 -24.72 11.09 20.06
C LEU A 66 -24.26 12.55 20.22
N ALA A 67 -25.06 13.52 19.77
CA ALA A 67 -24.75 14.95 19.92
C ALA A 67 -24.97 15.46 21.35
N ASN A 68 -25.76 14.75 22.15
CA ASN A 68 -26.09 15.12 23.53
C ASN A 68 -25.15 14.49 24.57
N LEU A 69 -24.23 13.59 24.16
CA LEU A 69 -23.23 13.03 25.06
C LEU A 69 -22.21 14.10 25.48
N THR A 70 -21.71 13.97 26.71
CA THR A 70 -20.63 14.83 27.24
C THR A 70 -19.37 14.68 26.40
N ASP A 71 -18.98 13.43 26.10
CA ASP A 71 -17.95 13.12 25.11
C ASP A 71 -18.48 12.13 24.07
N PRO A 72 -18.79 12.57 22.83
CA PRO A 72 -19.29 11.69 21.79
C PRO A 72 -18.28 10.62 21.35
N TYR A 73 -17.00 10.76 21.71
CA TYR A 73 -15.93 9.84 21.34
C TYR A 73 -15.62 8.81 22.42
N GLU A 74 -16.23 8.87 23.61
CA GLU A 74 -16.04 7.88 24.66
C GLU A 74 -16.76 6.56 24.30
N PRO A 75 -16.03 5.45 24.04
CA PRO A 75 -16.62 4.24 23.48
C PRO A 75 -17.70 3.58 24.33
N LYS A 76 -17.63 3.74 25.66
CA LYS A 76 -18.64 3.23 26.59
C LYS A 76 -19.95 4.02 26.45
N GLU A 77 -19.87 5.34 26.43
CA GLU A 77 -21.03 6.24 26.34
C GLU A 77 -21.72 6.16 24.97
N ASN A 78 -20.93 6.10 23.90
CA ASN A 78 -21.47 6.10 22.53
C ASN A 78 -21.88 4.72 21.99
N SER A 79 -21.71 3.65 22.75
CA SER A 79 -21.87 2.26 22.29
C SER A 79 -23.17 1.96 21.55
N ASN A 80 -24.30 2.52 22.02
CA ASN A 80 -25.63 2.35 21.43
C ASN A 80 -25.95 3.32 20.28
N TYR A 81 -25.12 4.33 20.07
CA TYR A 81 -25.39 5.45 19.16
C TYR A 81 -24.40 5.59 18.04
N LYS A 82 -23.17 5.06 18.20
CA LYS A 82 -22.13 5.18 17.20
C LYS A 82 -22.45 4.40 15.93
N TRP A 83 -21.99 4.96 14.82
CA TRP A 83 -21.72 4.17 13.63
C TRP A 83 -20.25 3.80 13.62
N HIS A 84 -19.97 2.50 13.83
CA HIS A 84 -18.61 2.00 13.98
C HIS A 84 -17.72 2.37 12.79
N ASP A 85 -16.51 2.86 13.07
CA ASP A 85 -15.50 3.31 12.11
C ASP A 85 -15.88 4.50 11.22
N ALA A 86 -16.98 5.19 11.53
CA ALA A 86 -17.25 6.51 10.97
C ALA A 86 -16.49 7.59 11.77
N SER A 87 -16.13 8.68 11.11
CA SER A 87 -15.68 9.91 11.79
C SER A 87 -16.88 10.80 12.06
N TYR A 88 -17.10 11.17 13.32
CA TYR A 88 -18.17 12.10 13.70
C TYR A 88 -17.61 13.51 13.92
N TYR A 89 -18.04 14.48 13.13
CA TYR A 89 -17.56 15.86 13.23
C TYR A 89 -18.67 16.86 12.93
N LYS A 90 -18.89 17.82 13.85
CA LYS A 90 -19.91 18.87 13.74
C LYS A 90 -21.29 18.34 13.33
N GLY A 91 -21.76 17.29 14.00
CA GLY A 91 -23.11 16.73 13.77
C GLY A 91 -23.25 15.91 12.49
N LYS A 92 -22.16 15.55 11.81
CA LYS A 92 -22.18 14.76 10.57
C LYS A 92 -21.19 13.60 10.62
N TYR A 93 -21.49 12.53 9.89
CA TYR A 93 -20.55 11.44 9.65
C TYR A 93 -19.69 11.67 8.41
N TYR A 94 -18.43 11.25 8.48
CA TYR A 94 -17.44 11.31 7.41
C TYR A 94 -16.71 9.97 7.27
N PHE A 95 -16.27 9.67 6.05
CA PHE A 95 -15.54 8.46 5.73
C PHE A 95 -14.02 8.69 5.75
N TYR A 96 -13.29 8.10 6.69
CA TYR A 96 -11.86 8.43 6.90
C TYR A 96 -10.86 7.48 6.23
N TRP A 97 -11.31 6.33 5.72
CA TRP A 97 -10.44 5.26 5.19
C TRP A 97 -9.71 5.57 3.86
N GLY A 98 -9.76 6.82 3.38
CA GLY A 98 -9.15 7.25 2.11
C GLY A 98 -10.13 7.22 0.94
N ALA A 99 -10.17 8.29 0.16
CA ALA A 99 -11.18 8.50 -0.88
C ALA A 99 -10.82 7.87 -2.25
N VAL A 100 -9.54 7.54 -2.46
CA VAL A 100 -9.07 7.10 -3.78
C VAL A 100 -9.74 5.82 -4.28
N PRO A 101 -9.96 4.76 -3.47
CA PRO A 101 -10.68 3.58 -3.96
C PRO A 101 -12.09 3.91 -4.45
N ALA A 102 -12.80 4.82 -3.78
CA ALA A 102 -14.12 5.28 -4.22
C ALA A 102 -14.05 5.93 -5.61
N LEU A 103 -13.13 6.88 -5.79
CA LEU A 103 -12.98 7.65 -7.03
C LEU A 103 -12.49 6.80 -8.19
N PHE A 104 -11.52 5.92 -7.94
CA PHE A 104 -10.84 5.16 -9.00
C PHE A 104 -11.65 3.93 -9.45
N LEU A 105 -12.36 3.27 -8.53
CA LEU A 105 -12.99 1.98 -8.82
C LEU A 105 -14.50 1.98 -8.59
N TYR A 106 -14.98 2.44 -7.44
CA TYR A 106 -16.40 2.27 -7.09
C TYR A 106 -17.31 3.22 -7.88
N ILE A 107 -16.95 4.50 -8.03
CA ILE A 107 -17.74 5.45 -8.83
C ILE A 107 -17.84 4.98 -10.28
N PRO A 108 -16.73 4.68 -11.00
CA PRO A 108 -16.83 4.17 -12.36
C PRO A 108 -17.68 2.90 -12.45
N TYR A 109 -17.53 1.97 -11.52
CA TYR A 109 -18.32 0.75 -11.49
C TYR A 109 -19.82 1.03 -11.34
N LYS A 110 -20.21 1.90 -10.39
CA LYS A 110 -21.60 2.26 -10.17
C LYS A 110 -22.20 2.99 -11.37
N LEU A 111 -21.47 3.92 -11.99
CA LEU A 111 -21.93 4.65 -13.17
C LEU A 111 -22.11 3.74 -14.39
N LEU A 112 -21.26 2.71 -14.54
CA LEU A 112 -21.33 1.79 -15.68
C LEU A 112 -22.37 0.69 -15.51
N THR A 113 -22.59 0.22 -14.28
CA THR A 113 -23.40 -0.98 -14.02
C THR A 113 -24.72 -0.70 -13.32
N GLY A 114 -24.83 0.43 -12.61
CA GLY A 114 -25.93 0.72 -11.68
C GLY A 114 -25.87 -0.05 -10.35
N TYR A 115 -24.94 -1.01 -10.21
CA TYR A 115 -24.79 -1.82 -9.00
C TYR A 115 -23.76 -1.21 -8.04
N PHE A 116 -23.92 -1.54 -6.76
CA PHE A 116 -22.88 -1.34 -5.76
C PHE A 116 -21.75 -2.33 -5.96
N LEU A 117 -20.52 -1.86 -5.83
CA LEU A 117 -19.35 -2.72 -5.94
C LEU A 117 -19.14 -3.45 -4.61
N PRO A 118 -19.13 -4.80 -4.60
CA PRO A 118 -18.82 -5.55 -3.40
C PRO A 118 -17.36 -5.37 -2.98
N ASP A 119 -17.10 -5.21 -1.68
CA ASP A 119 -15.76 -4.96 -1.16
C ASP A 119 -14.77 -6.09 -1.48
N ASN A 120 -15.22 -7.36 -1.49
CA ASN A 120 -14.40 -8.50 -1.88
C ASN A 120 -13.97 -8.47 -3.35
N LEU A 121 -14.84 -7.98 -4.25
CA LEU A 121 -14.47 -7.77 -5.65
C LEU A 121 -13.48 -6.61 -5.79
N ALA A 122 -13.68 -5.52 -5.07
CA ALA A 122 -12.74 -4.39 -5.07
C ALA A 122 -11.34 -4.80 -4.58
N VAL A 123 -11.27 -5.52 -3.45
CA VAL A 123 -10.01 -6.03 -2.90
C VAL A 123 -9.33 -7.00 -3.87
N LEU A 124 -10.10 -7.90 -4.51
CA LEU A 124 -9.54 -8.79 -5.54
C LEU A 124 -8.91 -7.99 -6.68
N ILE A 125 -9.61 -6.99 -7.21
CA ILE A 125 -9.12 -6.17 -8.33
C ILE A 125 -7.82 -5.46 -7.94
N PHE A 126 -7.78 -4.83 -6.77
CA PHE A 126 -6.58 -4.13 -6.30
C PHE A 126 -5.43 -5.07 -5.99
N MET A 127 -5.65 -6.18 -5.29
CA MET A 127 -4.60 -7.16 -4.97
C MET A 127 -4.05 -7.83 -6.22
N PHE A 128 -4.93 -8.24 -7.15
CA PHE A 128 -4.49 -8.84 -8.40
C PHE A 128 -3.75 -7.82 -9.27
N GLY A 129 -4.22 -6.58 -9.34
CA GLY A 129 -3.53 -5.51 -10.05
C GLY A 129 -2.13 -5.22 -9.47
N GLY A 130 -2.01 -5.20 -8.13
CA GLY A 130 -0.71 -5.04 -7.45
C GLY A 130 0.24 -6.21 -7.72
N PHE A 131 -0.29 -7.44 -7.78
CA PHE A 131 0.46 -8.61 -8.24
C PHE A 131 0.95 -8.47 -9.69
N LEU A 132 0.10 -7.96 -10.61
CA LEU A 132 0.50 -7.73 -12.00
C LEU A 132 1.62 -6.68 -12.12
N PHE A 133 1.54 -5.57 -11.37
CA PHE A 133 2.61 -4.56 -11.37
C PHE A 133 3.90 -5.09 -10.74
N SER A 134 3.80 -5.87 -9.66
CA SER A 134 4.95 -6.53 -9.04
C SER A 134 5.61 -7.53 -10.00
N THR A 135 4.81 -8.30 -10.74
CA THR A 135 5.28 -9.20 -11.79
C THR A 135 5.94 -8.43 -12.93
N ALA A 136 5.33 -7.34 -13.40
CA ALA A 136 5.90 -6.50 -14.44
C ALA A 136 7.23 -5.86 -14.01
N PHE A 137 7.33 -5.43 -12.75
CA PHE A 137 8.57 -4.93 -12.16
C PHE A 137 9.66 -6.00 -12.11
N LEU A 138 9.34 -7.20 -11.61
CA LEU A 138 10.30 -8.32 -11.55
C LEU A 138 10.82 -8.69 -12.95
N LEU A 139 9.91 -8.81 -13.92
CA LEU A 139 10.28 -9.11 -15.30
C LEU A 139 11.13 -8.01 -15.93
N TYR A 140 10.82 -6.74 -15.62
CA TYR A 140 11.58 -5.59 -16.11
C TYR A 140 13.00 -5.56 -15.54
N ILE A 141 13.16 -5.75 -14.23
CA ILE A 141 14.46 -5.82 -13.56
C ILE A 141 15.28 -7.00 -14.10
N ARG A 142 14.66 -8.17 -14.25
CA ARG A 142 15.33 -9.32 -14.87
C ARG A 142 15.86 -8.99 -16.26
N GLU A 143 15.04 -8.39 -17.12
CA GLU A 143 15.45 -8.05 -18.49
C GLU A 143 16.57 -7.00 -18.52
N LYS A 144 16.62 -6.06 -17.57
CA LYS A 144 17.59 -4.96 -17.58
C LYS A 144 18.89 -5.24 -16.82
N GLN A 145 18.82 -6.04 -15.76
CA GLN A 145 19.92 -6.18 -14.80
C GLN A 145 20.35 -7.63 -14.61
N PHE A 146 19.48 -8.61 -14.89
CA PHE A 146 19.73 -10.01 -14.58
C PHE A 146 19.30 -10.94 -15.73
N SER A 147 19.80 -10.68 -16.94
CA SER A 147 19.45 -11.43 -18.16
C SER A 147 19.75 -12.92 -18.06
N ASP A 148 20.77 -13.25 -17.27
CA ASP A 148 21.32 -14.60 -17.15
C ASP A 148 20.50 -15.50 -16.21
N ILE A 149 19.57 -14.91 -15.43
CA ILE A 149 18.70 -15.70 -14.54
C ILE A 149 17.78 -16.60 -15.38
N PRO A 150 17.79 -17.92 -15.15
CA PRO A 150 16.93 -18.86 -15.87
C PRO A 150 15.44 -18.54 -15.74
N GLY A 151 14.68 -18.75 -16.81
CA GLY A 151 13.24 -18.44 -16.84
C GLY A 151 12.40 -19.20 -15.80
N TRP A 152 12.83 -20.38 -15.37
CA TRP A 152 12.12 -21.16 -14.35
C TRP A 152 12.21 -20.51 -12.96
N MET A 153 13.35 -19.90 -12.60
CA MET A 153 13.50 -19.19 -11.32
C MET A 153 12.55 -17.99 -11.27
N VAL A 154 12.42 -17.31 -12.41
CA VAL A 154 11.51 -16.16 -12.57
C VAL A 154 10.06 -16.59 -12.42
N LEU A 155 9.66 -17.70 -13.06
CA LEU A 155 8.32 -18.26 -12.89
C LEU A 155 8.07 -18.68 -11.44
N LEU A 156 9.05 -19.28 -10.76
CA LEU A 156 8.95 -19.62 -9.35
C LEU A 156 8.78 -18.36 -8.48
N SER A 157 9.57 -17.31 -8.70
CA SER A 157 9.42 -16.03 -8.00
C SER A 157 8.05 -15.39 -8.22
N ILE A 158 7.52 -15.44 -9.45
CA ILE A 158 6.17 -14.95 -9.75
C ILE A 158 5.11 -15.80 -9.03
N GLY A 159 5.29 -17.12 -8.96
CA GLY A 159 4.41 -18.00 -8.20
C GLY A 159 4.40 -17.65 -6.71
N ILE A 160 5.59 -17.49 -6.11
CA ILE A 160 5.73 -17.05 -4.70
C ILE A 160 5.08 -15.68 -4.50
N LEU A 161 5.30 -14.72 -5.40
CA LEU A 161 4.66 -13.40 -5.34
C LEU A 161 3.13 -13.47 -5.40
N GLY A 162 2.56 -14.45 -6.13
CA GLY A 162 1.11 -14.59 -6.28
C GLY A 162 0.44 -15.35 -5.14
N PHE A 163 1.05 -16.43 -4.66
CA PHE A 163 0.45 -17.35 -3.68
C PHE A 163 0.88 -17.10 -2.24
N SER A 164 2.06 -16.52 -2.02
CA SER A 164 2.63 -16.33 -0.68
C SER A 164 2.61 -14.88 -0.21
N ASN A 165 1.96 -13.99 -0.94
CA ASN A 165 1.67 -12.65 -0.47
C ASN A 165 0.42 -12.66 0.46
N LEU A 166 0.16 -11.54 1.14
CA LEU A 166 -1.02 -11.41 2.00
C LEU A 166 -2.34 -11.28 1.20
N GLY A 167 -2.32 -11.31 -0.13
CA GLY A 167 -3.49 -11.14 -1.00
C GLY A 167 -4.58 -12.17 -0.75
N GLY A 168 -4.23 -13.46 -0.62
CA GLY A 168 -5.21 -14.49 -0.27
C GLY A 168 -5.91 -14.21 1.08
N PHE A 169 -5.17 -13.70 2.07
CA PHE A 169 -5.75 -13.30 3.35
C PHE A 169 -6.68 -12.08 3.21
N MET A 170 -6.22 -11.05 2.51
CA MET A 170 -6.98 -9.79 2.32
C MET A 170 -8.31 -10.01 1.61
N VAL A 171 -8.32 -10.90 0.62
CA VAL A 171 -9.49 -11.17 -0.23
C VAL A 171 -10.55 -12.02 0.51
N ARG A 172 -10.15 -12.82 1.51
CA ARG A 172 -11.07 -13.69 2.28
C ARG A 172 -12.03 -12.92 3.19
N GLN A 173 -11.57 -11.83 3.79
CA GLN A 173 -12.34 -11.03 4.75
C GLN A 173 -12.31 -9.57 4.32
N ALA A 174 -12.91 -9.28 3.17
CA ALA A 174 -12.90 -7.93 2.63
C ALA A 174 -13.94 -7.02 3.30
N GLY A 175 -13.49 -5.85 3.71
CA GLY A 175 -14.30 -4.71 4.11
C GLY A 175 -13.54 -3.40 3.89
N VAL A 176 -13.98 -2.31 4.50
CA VAL A 176 -13.36 -0.97 4.35
C VAL A 176 -11.85 -0.99 4.61
N TYR A 177 -11.40 -1.78 5.57
CA TYR A 177 -9.98 -1.89 5.89
C TYR A 177 -9.19 -2.44 4.70
N GLN A 178 -9.62 -3.59 4.20
CA GLN A 178 -8.94 -4.34 3.17
C GLN A 178 -8.98 -3.58 1.83
N VAL A 179 -10.08 -2.89 1.52
CA VAL A 179 -10.20 -2.07 0.31
C VAL A 179 -9.17 -0.95 0.30
N ALA A 180 -9.08 -0.21 1.41
CA ALA A 180 -8.12 0.88 1.51
C ALA A 180 -6.67 0.37 1.44
N ILE A 181 -6.33 -0.70 2.18
CA ILE A 181 -4.97 -1.29 2.16
C ILE A 181 -4.61 -1.81 0.77
N SER A 182 -5.50 -2.58 0.14
CA SER A 182 -5.27 -3.15 -1.19
C SER A 182 -5.15 -2.07 -2.26
N GLY A 183 -5.99 -1.02 -2.21
CA GLY A 183 -5.85 0.15 -3.08
C GLY A 183 -4.50 0.84 -2.91
N GLY A 184 -4.06 1.05 -1.66
CA GLY A 184 -2.72 1.57 -1.36
C GLY A 184 -1.61 0.70 -1.95
N HIS A 185 -1.68 -0.61 -1.77
CA HIS A 185 -0.73 -1.58 -2.33
C HIS A 185 -0.69 -1.55 -3.87
N PHE A 186 -1.86 -1.51 -4.52
CA PHE A 186 -1.98 -1.42 -5.97
C PHE A 186 -1.25 -0.20 -6.53
N PHE A 187 -1.51 0.99 -5.99
CA PHE A 187 -0.89 2.22 -6.47
C PHE A 187 0.59 2.32 -6.11
N LEU A 188 0.99 1.80 -4.94
CA LEU A 188 2.39 1.79 -4.53
C LEU A 188 3.25 0.91 -5.44
N THR A 189 2.78 -0.31 -5.74
CA THR A 189 3.50 -1.23 -6.64
C THR A 189 3.49 -0.74 -8.10
N ALA A 190 2.38 -0.13 -8.55
CA ALA A 190 2.32 0.55 -9.84
C ALA A 190 3.37 1.66 -9.95
N SER A 191 3.49 2.49 -8.91
CA SER A 191 4.51 3.54 -8.86
C SER A 191 5.92 2.98 -8.98
N ILE A 192 6.26 1.97 -8.16
CA ILE A 192 7.60 1.34 -8.18
C ILE A 192 7.93 0.86 -9.59
N TYR A 193 6.98 0.19 -10.27
CA TYR A 193 7.13 -0.25 -11.65
C TYR A 193 7.39 0.94 -12.61
N PHE A 194 6.54 1.97 -12.59
CA PHE A 194 6.65 3.09 -13.52
C PHE A 194 7.90 3.95 -13.29
N LEU A 195 8.28 4.20 -12.02
CA LEU A 195 9.50 4.94 -11.69
C LEU A 195 10.75 4.16 -12.10
N CYS A 196 10.80 2.86 -11.79
CA CYS A 196 11.90 2.00 -12.23
C CYS A 196 12.02 1.97 -13.75
N ARG A 197 10.90 1.83 -14.46
CA ARG A 197 10.86 1.87 -15.92
C ARG A 197 11.34 3.21 -16.47
N ALA A 198 10.97 4.31 -15.83
CA ALA A 198 11.32 5.64 -16.28
C ALA A 198 12.81 5.96 -16.15
N ILE A 199 13.44 5.48 -15.08
CA ILE A 199 14.85 5.72 -14.76
C ILE A 199 15.76 4.82 -15.61
N ASN A 200 15.36 3.57 -15.85
CA ASN A 200 16.17 2.57 -16.54
C ASN A 200 15.92 2.48 -18.06
N SER A 201 15.14 3.39 -18.65
CA SER A 201 14.99 3.50 -20.10
C SER A 201 16.19 4.19 -20.75
N THR A 202 16.40 4.00 -22.07
CA THR A 202 17.54 4.60 -22.81
C THR A 202 17.58 6.13 -22.71
N LYS A 203 16.41 6.75 -22.67
CA LYS A 203 16.18 8.14 -22.25
C LYS A 203 15.15 8.13 -21.13
N ILE A 204 15.26 9.04 -20.17
CA ILE A 204 14.30 9.14 -19.06
C ILE A 204 12.89 9.36 -19.62
N SER A 205 11.94 8.50 -19.24
CA SER A 205 10.55 8.62 -19.67
C SER A 205 9.77 9.56 -18.74
N LEU A 206 9.54 10.80 -19.17
CA LEU A 206 8.74 11.77 -18.42
C LEU A 206 7.30 11.28 -18.16
N LYS A 207 6.70 10.58 -19.13
CA LYS A 207 5.36 10.00 -18.98
C LYS A 207 5.33 8.98 -17.84
N SER A 208 6.32 8.09 -17.78
CA SER A 208 6.40 7.06 -16.74
C SER A 208 6.75 7.68 -15.37
N LEU A 209 7.58 8.72 -15.31
CA LEU A 209 7.81 9.48 -14.08
C LEU A 209 6.53 10.12 -13.55
N PHE A 210 5.78 10.80 -14.42
CA PHE A 210 4.53 11.45 -14.05
C PHE A 210 3.49 10.44 -13.55
N ILE A 211 3.30 9.33 -14.27
CA ILE A 211 2.40 8.25 -13.82
C ILE A 211 2.87 7.66 -12.49
N GLY A 212 4.19 7.44 -12.33
CA GLY A 212 4.76 6.93 -11.08
C GLY A 212 4.52 7.84 -9.89
N GLY A 213 4.75 9.15 -10.03
CA GLY A 213 4.49 10.13 -8.98
C GLY A 213 3.01 10.31 -8.65
N LEU A 214 2.14 10.28 -9.67
CA LEU A 214 0.69 10.27 -9.49
C LEU A 214 0.23 9.03 -8.72
N CYS A 215 0.71 7.84 -9.09
CA CYS A 215 0.44 6.60 -8.36
C CYS A 215 0.94 6.66 -6.90
N LEU A 216 2.10 7.28 -6.61
CA LEU A 216 2.49 7.50 -5.21
C LEU A 216 1.47 8.34 -4.45
N GLY A 217 1.01 9.44 -5.05
CA GLY A 217 0.01 10.30 -4.42
C GLY A 217 -1.32 9.57 -4.18
N LEU A 218 -1.77 8.78 -5.15
CA LEU A 218 -2.97 7.95 -5.04
C LEU A 218 -2.85 6.85 -3.96
N SER A 219 -1.64 6.32 -3.72
CA SER A 219 -1.40 5.39 -2.61
C SER A 219 -1.67 6.05 -1.26
N VAL A 220 -1.22 7.29 -1.06
CA VAL A 220 -1.49 8.09 0.15
C VAL A 220 -2.99 8.39 0.30
N GLY A 221 -3.65 8.74 -0.81
CA GLY A 221 -5.10 8.98 -0.81
C GLY A 221 -5.95 7.71 -0.61
N SER A 222 -5.35 6.53 -0.78
CA SER A 222 -5.96 5.24 -0.42
C SER A 222 -5.70 4.90 1.04
N ARG A 223 -4.49 5.19 1.55
CA ARG A 223 -4.06 4.95 2.92
C ARG A 223 -3.06 6.01 3.38
N ALA A 224 -3.47 6.87 4.30
CA ALA A 224 -2.68 8.03 4.74
C ALA A 224 -1.30 7.64 5.32
N ASN A 225 -1.20 6.51 6.02
CA ASN A 225 0.08 6.02 6.58
C ASN A 225 1.11 5.63 5.51
N LEU A 226 0.72 5.41 4.25
CA LEU A 226 1.66 5.20 3.15
C LEU A 226 2.46 6.45 2.78
N LEU A 227 2.13 7.62 3.35
CA LEU A 227 2.93 8.85 3.21
C LEU A 227 4.40 8.63 3.54
N PHE A 228 4.72 7.88 4.60
CA PHE A 228 6.11 7.64 4.98
C PHE A 228 6.83 6.78 3.92
N GLY A 229 6.16 5.74 3.43
CA GLY A 229 6.69 4.88 2.36
C GLY A 229 6.87 5.62 1.04
N SER A 230 5.92 6.48 0.66
CA SER A 230 6.01 7.26 -0.57
C SER A 230 7.15 8.27 -0.53
N LEU A 231 7.41 8.91 0.62
CA LEU A 231 8.54 9.83 0.80
C LEU A 231 9.89 9.12 0.62
N VAL A 232 10.04 7.89 1.13
CA VAL A 232 11.24 7.08 0.90
C VAL A 232 11.43 6.80 -0.59
N ILE A 233 10.38 6.40 -1.30
CA ILE A 233 10.45 6.13 -2.74
C ILE A 233 10.78 7.40 -3.55
N ILE A 234 10.22 8.55 -3.18
CA ILE A 234 10.55 9.84 -3.80
C ILE A 234 12.02 10.17 -3.59
N TYR A 235 12.51 10.04 -2.35
CA TYR A 235 13.92 10.30 -2.02
C TYR A 235 14.86 9.42 -2.86
N LEU A 236 14.59 8.12 -2.93
CA LEU A 236 15.37 7.18 -3.75
C LEU A 236 15.32 7.57 -5.24
N SER A 237 14.14 7.90 -5.75
CA SER A 237 13.97 8.29 -7.16
C SER A 237 14.72 9.58 -7.49
N ILE A 238 14.67 10.59 -6.63
CA ILE A 238 15.40 11.85 -6.79
C ILE A 238 16.92 11.59 -6.78
N ASN A 239 17.40 10.74 -5.88
CA ASN A 239 18.82 10.41 -5.82
C ASN A 239 19.32 9.74 -7.11
N GLU A 240 18.55 8.83 -7.69
CA GLU A 240 18.90 8.21 -8.98
C GLU A 240 18.82 9.22 -10.14
N LEU A 241 17.79 10.08 -10.18
CA LEU A 241 17.66 11.12 -11.21
C LEU A 241 18.82 12.13 -11.16
N LYS A 242 19.25 12.54 -9.95
CA LYS A 242 20.42 13.43 -9.77
C LYS A 242 21.69 12.82 -10.35
N LYS A 243 21.93 11.52 -10.11
CA LYS A 243 23.10 10.81 -10.64
C LYS A 243 23.11 10.79 -12.18
N ILE A 244 21.93 10.71 -12.81
CA ILE A 244 21.80 10.63 -14.27
C ILE A 244 21.90 12.01 -14.92
N ASN A 245 21.17 13.00 -14.41
CA ASN A 245 21.06 14.31 -15.04
C ASN A 245 22.14 15.31 -14.61
N ASN A 246 22.77 15.08 -13.45
CA ASN A 246 23.77 15.98 -12.84
C ASN A 246 23.29 17.44 -12.74
N LYS A 247 22.01 17.64 -12.45
CA LYS A 247 21.35 18.96 -12.31
C LYS A 247 20.85 19.16 -10.88
N PRO A 248 20.79 20.41 -10.40
CA PRO A 248 20.14 20.71 -9.13
C PRO A 248 18.63 20.46 -9.24
N ILE A 249 18.00 20.08 -8.12
CA ILE A 249 16.57 19.71 -8.04
C ILE A 249 15.67 20.74 -8.74
N LEU A 250 15.87 22.02 -8.43
CA LEU A 250 15.01 23.12 -8.89
C LEU A 250 15.15 23.44 -10.39
N LYS A 251 16.12 22.84 -11.10
CA LYS A 251 16.32 23.04 -12.55
C LYS A 251 16.15 21.75 -13.34
N ASP A 252 15.77 20.66 -12.70
CA ASP A 252 15.60 19.36 -13.36
C ASP A 252 14.12 19.12 -13.68
N PRO A 253 13.70 19.19 -14.97
CA PRO A 253 12.31 18.99 -15.35
C PRO A 253 11.78 17.59 -15.00
N THR A 254 12.66 16.58 -14.87
CA THR A 254 12.26 15.22 -14.49
C THR A 254 11.87 15.15 -13.02
N ILE A 255 12.66 15.77 -12.14
CA ILE A 255 12.40 15.84 -10.70
C ILE A 255 11.19 16.74 -10.43
N ILE A 256 11.09 17.87 -11.13
CA ILE A 256 9.94 18.77 -11.05
C ILE A 256 8.67 18.04 -11.47
N GLY A 257 8.69 17.28 -12.57
CA GLY A 257 7.53 16.50 -13.03
C GLY A 257 7.09 15.44 -12.02
N LEU A 258 8.05 14.73 -11.42
CA LEU A 258 7.79 13.76 -10.35
C LEU A 258 7.13 14.44 -9.13
N LEU A 259 7.75 15.50 -8.62
CA LEU A 259 7.25 16.24 -7.46
C LEU A 259 5.90 16.91 -7.73
N ALA A 260 5.67 17.43 -8.94
CA ALA A 260 4.41 18.04 -9.32
C ALA A 260 3.28 17.00 -9.35
N SER A 261 3.48 15.85 -9.98
CA SER A 261 2.46 14.78 -10.04
C SER A 261 2.08 14.25 -8.65
N TYR A 262 3.07 14.08 -7.77
CA TYR A 262 2.84 13.69 -6.38
C TYR A 262 2.16 14.81 -5.56
N GLY A 263 2.66 16.05 -5.70
CA GLY A 263 2.18 17.23 -4.99
C GLY A 263 0.73 17.59 -5.32
N ILE A 264 0.32 17.44 -6.59
CA ILE A 264 -1.08 17.65 -6.99
C ILE A 264 -2.02 16.70 -6.23
N CYS A 265 -1.64 15.43 -6.08
CA CYS A 265 -2.45 14.47 -5.32
C CYS A 265 -2.55 14.88 -3.84
N LEU A 266 -1.43 15.23 -3.21
CA LEU A 266 -1.43 15.68 -1.82
C LEU A 266 -2.23 16.97 -1.61
N MET A 267 -2.17 17.90 -2.56
CA MET A 267 -2.95 19.13 -2.53
C MET A 267 -4.45 18.83 -2.59
N ILE A 268 -4.89 17.95 -3.49
CA ILE A 268 -6.30 17.53 -3.60
C ILE A 268 -6.76 16.85 -2.30
N ILE A 269 -5.94 15.98 -1.73
CA ILE A 269 -6.21 15.34 -0.43
C ILE A 269 -6.35 16.40 0.68
N GLY A 270 -5.46 17.39 0.72
CA GLY A 270 -5.50 18.49 1.68
C GLY A 270 -6.76 19.35 1.55
N ILE A 271 -7.16 19.69 0.33
CA ILE A 271 -8.42 20.41 0.07
C ILE A 271 -9.61 19.57 0.55
N TYR A 272 -9.64 18.28 0.22
CA TYR A 272 -10.70 17.37 0.65
C TYR A 272 -10.79 17.26 2.18
N ASN A 273 -9.65 17.19 2.87
CA ASN A 273 -9.59 17.19 4.33
C ASN A 273 -10.07 18.51 4.93
N TYR A 274 -9.66 19.64 4.35
CA TYR A 274 -10.11 20.96 4.79
C TYR A 274 -11.63 21.12 4.67
N LEU A 275 -12.23 20.65 3.56
CA LEU A 275 -13.69 20.69 3.37
C LEU A 275 -14.46 19.81 4.37
N ARG A 276 -13.83 18.78 4.95
CA ARG A 276 -14.47 17.89 5.94
C ARG A 276 -14.26 18.35 7.37
N PHE A 277 -13.04 18.74 7.70
CA PHE A 277 -12.60 18.92 9.09
C PHE A 277 -12.09 20.33 9.39
N GLY A 278 -12.04 21.23 8.41
CA GLY A 278 -11.48 22.58 8.55
C GLY A 278 -9.96 22.62 8.68
N ASN A 279 -9.27 21.48 8.51
CA ASN A 279 -7.82 21.37 8.57
C ASN A 279 -7.31 20.44 7.44
N PRO A 280 -6.37 20.89 6.58
CA PRO A 280 -5.87 20.06 5.47
C PRO A 280 -5.09 18.82 5.92
N LEU A 281 -4.53 18.82 7.13
CA LEU A 281 -3.74 17.71 7.66
C LEU A 281 -4.56 16.74 8.52
N GLU A 282 -5.85 17.02 8.74
CA GLU A 282 -6.74 16.14 9.49
C GLU A 282 -7.41 15.13 8.57
N PHE A 283 -7.12 13.85 8.76
CA PHE A 283 -7.67 12.76 7.92
C PHE A 283 -8.98 12.19 8.46
N GLY A 284 -9.38 12.58 9.69
CA GLY A 284 -10.60 12.13 10.38
C GLY A 284 -10.33 11.13 11.50
N PHE A 285 -9.07 10.69 11.67
CA PHE A 285 -8.70 9.69 12.68
C PHE A 285 -8.99 10.17 14.10
N LYS A 286 -8.80 11.47 14.37
CA LYS A 286 -9.12 12.10 15.66
C LYS A 286 -10.61 11.96 16.04
N TYR A 287 -11.47 11.87 15.03
CA TYR A 287 -12.93 11.87 15.18
C TYR A 287 -13.55 10.48 15.01
N GLN A 288 -12.73 9.42 14.92
CA GLN A 288 -13.21 8.07 14.69
C GLN A 288 -14.01 7.54 15.88
N LEU A 289 -15.18 6.97 15.61
CA LEU A 289 -15.98 6.24 16.58
C LEU A 289 -15.61 4.75 16.57
N GLY A 290 -14.72 4.34 17.47
CA GLY A 290 -14.26 2.95 17.59
C GLY A 290 -14.74 2.23 18.85
N VAL A 291 -14.26 1.00 19.03
CA VAL A 291 -14.33 0.27 20.32
C VAL A 291 -13.42 0.92 21.36
N THR A 292 -12.35 1.57 20.90
CA THR A 292 -11.38 2.30 21.72
C THR A 292 -11.13 3.65 21.09
N ASN A 293 -11.06 4.72 21.90
CA ASN A 293 -10.59 6.02 21.42
C ASN A 293 -9.05 5.98 21.29
N LEU A 294 -8.58 5.55 20.11
CA LEU A 294 -7.15 5.36 19.82
C LEU A 294 -6.37 6.68 19.84
N PHE A 295 -7.01 7.81 19.50
CA PHE A 295 -6.34 9.11 19.50
C PHE A 295 -5.92 9.53 20.91
N ILE A 296 -6.81 9.37 21.88
CA ILE A 296 -6.55 9.73 23.28
C ILE A 296 -5.68 8.67 23.97
N LYS A 297 -5.94 7.38 23.75
CA LYS A 297 -5.24 6.31 24.49
C LYS A 297 -3.82 6.01 23.99
N LEU A 298 -3.56 6.13 22.70
CA LEU A 298 -2.32 5.63 22.10
C LEU A 298 -1.44 6.73 21.53
N SER A 299 -1.84 8.00 21.59
CA SER A 299 -1.13 9.17 21.05
C SER A 299 -0.23 8.79 19.85
N PRO A 300 -0.79 8.60 18.64
CA PRO A 300 -0.20 7.73 17.60
C PRO A 300 1.24 8.03 17.15
N LEU A 301 1.77 9.21 17.50
CA LEU A 301 3.11 9.68 17.18
C LEU A 301 3.99 9.91 18.43
N ALA A 302 3.56 9.43 19.59
CA ALA A 302 4.33 9.56 20.82
C ALA A 302 5.64 8.77 20.75
N ILE A 303 6.72 9.45 21.10
CA ILE A 303 8.10 8.93 21.01
C ILE A 303 8.29 7.72 21.95
N GLU A 304 7.57 7.70 23.07
CA GLU A 304 7.58 6.62 24.06
C GLU A 304 7.14 5.27 23.48
N HIS A 305 6.32 5.26 22.42
CA HIS A 305 5.90 4.03 21.77
C HIS A 305 6.93 3.51 20.74
N LEU A 306 7.95 4.30 20.38
CA LEU A 306 8.93 3.89 19.37
C LEU A 306 9.67 2.60 19.74
N PRO A 307 10.23 2.41 20.95
CA PRO A 307 10.94 1.18 21.30
C PRO A 307 10.05 -0.07 21.16
N SER A 308 8.82 0.00 21.69
CA SER A 308 7.83 -1.08 21.58
C SER A 308 7.46 -1.35 20.13
N ASN A 309 7.16 -0.31 19.34
CA ASN A 309 6.83 -0.45 17.92
C ASN A 309 8.00 -1.04 17.12
N PHE A 310 9.24 -0.59 17.33
CA PHE A 310 10.41 -1.17 16.66
C PHE A 310 10.56 -2.64 17.00
N TYR A 311 10.37 -3.02 18.26
CA TYR A 311 10.40 -4.42 18.66
C TYR A 311 9.29 -5.23 17.95
N PHE A 312 8.03 -4.79 18.05
CA PHE A 312 6.88 -5.50 17.46
C PHE A 312 6.98 -5.64 15.94
N TYR A 313 7.42 -4.60 15.24
CA TYR A 313 7.54 -4.62 13.78
C TYR A 313 8.79 -5.35 13.26
N LEU A 314 9.89 -5.39 14.01
CA LEU A 314 11.15 -5.98 13.53
C LEU A 314 11.46 -7.34 14.14
N PHE A 315 11.29 -7.49 15.45
CA PHE A 315 11.89 -8.58 16.24
C PHE A 315 10.92 -9.50 16.95
N HIS A 316 9.64 -9.13 17.08
CA HIS A 316 8.68 -9.94 17.83
C HIS A 316 8.59 -11.36 17.29
N SER A 317 8.78 -12.34 18.18
CA SER A 317 8.93 -13.72 17.76
C SER A 317 7.56 -14.35 17.49
N PRO A 318 7.41 -15.09 16.38
CA PRO A 318 6.30 -16.02 16.26
C PRO A 318 6.44 -17.15 17.29
N LEU A 319 5.32 -17.75 17.66
CA LEU A 319 5.23 -18.94 18.50
C LEU A 319 5.28 -20.19 17.63
N PHE A 320 6.22 -21.08 17.94
CA PHE A 320 6.27 -22.41 17.36
C PHE A 320 5.73 -23.42 18.38
N ASN A 321 4.74 -24.18 17.97
CA ASN A 321 4.16 -25.23 18.81
C ASN A 321 3.79 -26.45 17.97
N SER A 322 3.36 -27.53 18.63
CA SER A 322 2.97 -28.79 17.98
C SER A 322 1.59 -28.77 17.34
N THR A 323 0.90 -27.62 17.30
CA THR A 323 -0.43 -27.48 16.71
C THR A 323 -0.31 -26.88 15.31
N PHE A 324 -0.76 -27.61 14.29
CA PHE A 324 -0.83 -27.10 12.91
C PHE A 324 -1.52 -25.72 12.85
N PRO A 325 -0.97 -24.70 12.14
CA PRO A 325 0.13 -24.76 11.16
C PRO A 325 1.55 -24.69 11.75
N TYR A 326 1.73 -25.01 13.03
CA TYR A 326 3.01 -25.05 13.78
C TYR A 326 3.73 -23.70 13.91
N PHE A 327 3.14 -22.65 13.34
CA PHE A 327 3.59 -21.26 13.37
C PHE A 327 2.38 -20.40 13.75
N HIS A 328 2.48 -19.67 14.84
CA HIS A 328 1.41 -18.81 15.35
C HIS A 328 1.97 -17.43 15.68
N PHE A 329 1.13 -16.41 15.58
CA PHE A 329 1.49 -15.07 16.04
C PHE A 329 1.36 -14.98 17.56
N SER A 330 2.42 -14.51 18.23
CA SER A 330 2.45 -14.37 19.68
C SER A 330 1.62 -13.18 20.15
N THR A 331 0.89 -13.36 21.25
CA THR A 331 0.26 -12.27 22.01
C THR A 331 1.07 -11.88 23.24
N GLU A 332 2.26 -12.47 23.44
CA GLU A 332 3.12 -12.12 24.56
C GLU A 332 3.61 -10.68 24.44
N ILE A 333 3.55 -9.94 25.54
CA ILE A 333 3.96 -8.55 25.62
C ILE A 333 5.30 -8.51 26.36
N PRO A 334 6.36 -7.93 25.80
CA PRO A 334 7.61 -7.76 26.51
C PRO A 334 7.42 -6.88 27.74
N THR A 335 8.10 -7.21 28.84
CA THR A 335 7.99 -6.50 30.13
C THR A 335 8.42 -5.02 30.08
N PHE A 336 9.17 -4.61 29.06
CA PHE A 336 9.57 -3.21 28.83
C PHE A 336 8.51 -2.39 28.06
N SER A 337 7.40 -3.00 27.66
CA SER A 337 6.34 -2.33 26.92
C SER A 337 5.29 -1.79 27.89
N ASP A 338 5.30 -0.47 28.12
CA ASP A 338 4.31 0.24 28.96
C ASP A 338 2.94 0.40 28.30
N VAL A 339 2.70 -0.31 27.20
CA VAL A 339 1.50 -0.10 26.40
C VAL A 339 0.37 -0.95 26.96
N ASP A 340 -0.61 -0.30 27.61
CA ASP A 340 -1.90 -0.85 28.01
C ASP A 340 -2.71 -1.26 26.74
N LEU A 341 -2.28 -2.35 26.12
CA LEU A 341 -2.73 -2.85 24.82
C LEU A 341 -3.97 -3.74 25.00
N VAL A 342 -5.11 -3.12 25.30
CA VAL A 342 -6.41 -3.82 25.42
C VAL A 342 -6.77 -4.63 24.15
N THR A 343 -6.11 -4.41 23.02
CA THR A 343 -6.26 -5.20 21.79
C THR A 343 -4.95 -5.26 20.98
N LEU A 344 -3.99 -6.08 21.41
CA LEU A 344 -2.82 -6.39 20.56
C LEU A 344 -3.29 -7.29 19.41
N GLU A 345 -3.23 -6.78 18.18
CA GLU A 345 -3.37 -7.64 17.02
C GLU A 345 -2.20 -8.64 17.01
N LYS A 346 -2.49 -9.85 16.56
CA LYS A 346 -1.50 -10.92 16.42
C LYS A 346 -0.45 -10.52 15.38
N VAL A 347 0.73 -10.10 15.82
CA VAL A 347 1.83 -9.64 14.97
C VAL A 347 3.05 -10.56 15.08
N ALA A 348 3.92 -10.53 14.08
CA ALA A 348 5.28 -11.04 14.17
C ALA A 348 6.22 -10.04 13.48
N GLY A 349 7.43 -9.92 14.02
CA GLY A 349 8.46 -9.06 13.46
C GLY A 349 8.84 -9.48 12.05
N ILE A 350 9.16 -8.52 11.19
CA ILE A 350 9.50 -8.78 9.80
C ILE A 350 10.81 -9.57 9.65
N LEU A 351 11.77 -9.39 10.58
CA LEU A 351 13.05 -10.10 10.53
C LEU A 351 12.94 -11.55 11.01
N THR A 352 12.00 -11.83 11.92
CA THR A 352 11.74 -13.18 12.43
C THR A 352 10.82 -13.96 11.49
N SER A 353 9.80 -13.31 10.91
CA SER A 353 8.88 -13.93 9.96
C SER A 353 9.45 -14.04 8.54
N THR A 354 10.36 -13.14 8.15
CA THR A 354 10.95 -13.08 6.80
C THR A 354 12.47 -12.95 6.86
N PRO A 355 13.19 -13.98 7.36
CA PRO A 355 14.64 -13.89 7.62
C PRO A 355 15.48 -13.62 6.36
N PHE A 356 14.95 -13.87 5.16
CA PHE A 356 15.63 -13.54 3.90
C PHE A 356 15.90 -12.04 3.73
N ILE A 357 15.16 -11.16 4.41
CA ILE A 357 15.44 -9.71 4.40
C ILE A 357 16.81 -9.42 5.01
N LEU A 358 17.21 -10.15 6.06
CA LEU A 358 18.54 -10.03 6.66
C LEU A 358 19.62 -10.42 5.66
N LEU A 359 19.40 -11.49 4.90
CA LEU A 359 20.35 -11.92 3.85
C LEU A 359 20.53 -10.81 2.79
N ILE A 360 19.45 -10.16 2.36
CA ILE A 360 19.51 -9.04 1.41
C ILE A 360 20.30 -7.87 2.01
N ALA A 361 20.03 -7.50 3.26
CA ALA A 361 20.73 -6.41 3.94
C ALA A 361 22.23 -6.71 4.11
N ILE A 362 22.58 -7.92 4.51
CA ILE A 362 23.97 -8.38 4.67
C ILE A 362 24.68 -8.38 3.31
N CYS A 363 24.06 -8.93 2.25
CA CYS A 363 24.63 -8.89 0.91
C CYS A 363 24.86 -7.47 0.40
N GLY A 364 23.93 -6.54 0.67
CA GLY A 364 24.09 -5.12 0.33
C GLY A 364 25.26 -4.46 1.06
N LEU A 365 25.40 -4.72 2.36
CA LEU A 365 26.52 -4.22 3.17
C LEU A 365 27.87 -4.78 2.71
N LEU A 366 27.93 -6.09 2.44
CA LEU A 366 29.15 -6.75 1.95
C LEU A 366 29.59 -6.21 0.58
N ASN A 367 28.65 -5.91 -0.31
CA ASN A 367 28.95 -5.29 -1.60
C ASN A 367 29.44 -3.85 -1.44
N SER A 368 28.79 -3.05 -0.59
CA SER A 368 29.24 -1.68 -0.30
C SER A 368 30.62 -1.64 0.34
N TYR A 369 30.96 -2.64 1.17
CA TYR A 369 32.28 -2.78 1.79
C TYR A 369 33.35 -3.16 0.76
N LYS A 370 33.06 -4.09 -0.16
CA LYS A 370 33.94 -4.43 -1.28
C LYS A 370 34.20 -3.23 -2.20
N ASP A 371 33.18 -2.45 -2.50
CA ASP A 371 33.33 -1.25 -3.34
C ASP A 371 34.21 -0.19 -2.67
N LYS A 372 34.09 0.00 -1.35
CA LYS A 372 34.96 0.90 -0.58
C LYS A 372 36.41 0.42 -0.54
N ILE A 373 36.66 -0.87 -0.34
CA ILE A 373 38.03 -1.44 -0.34
C ILE A 373 38.66 -1.35 -1.73
N SER A 374 37.89 -1.62 -2.79
CA SER A 374 38.41 -1.52 -4.16
C SER A 374 38.79 -0.08 -4.53
N ASN A 375 38.07 0.92 -4.01
CA ASN A 375 38.36 2.34 -4.24
C ASN A 375 39.50 2.89 -3.36
N SER A 376 39.84 2.23 -2.25
CA SER A 376 40.90 2.69 -1.33
C SER A 376 42.28 2.06 -1.57
N SER A 377 42.38 1.00 -2.39
CA SER A 377 43.61 0.21 -2.55
C SER A 377 44.19 0.13 -3.97
N CYS A 378 43.57 0.77 -4.97
CA CYS A 378 44.20 0.86 -6.29
C CYS A 378 43.61 2.02 -7.12
N GLY A 379 44.47 2.86 -7.69
CA GLY A 379 44.11 3.84 -8.74
C GLY A 379 43.75 3.17 -10.08
N VAL A 380 43.00 2.07 -10.05
CA VAL A 380 42.52 1.34 -11.22
C VAL A 380 41.03 1.11 -11.07
N ARG A 381 40.28 1.73 -11.99
CA ARG A 381 38.81 1.67 -12.13
C ARG A 381 38.25 0.26 -11.91
N SER A 382 37.59 0.02 -10.79
CA SER A 382 36.63 -1.08 -10.65
C SER A 382 35.27 -0.66 -11.23
N LEU A 383 35.18 -0.76 -12.56
CA LEU A 383 33.94 -0.71 -13.32
C LEU A 383 33.23 -2.07 -13.21
N ALA A 384 32.68 -2.39 -12.04
CA ALA A 384 31.76 -3.52 -11.88
C ALA A 384 30.38 -2.94 -11.53
N PHE A 385 29.44 -3.05 -12.48
CA PHE A 385 28.08 -2.45 -12.52
C PHE A 385 27.91 -1.03 -13.09
N ARG A 386 28.68 -0.66 -14.13
CA ARG A 386 28.18 0.33 -15.12
C ARG A 386 27.96 -0.33 -16.48
N ARG A 387 26.67 -0.42 -16.86
CA ARG A 387 26.09 -0.71 -18.20
C ARG A 387 26.27 -2.11 -18.79
N PRO A 388 25.20 -2.71 -19.34
CA PRO A 388 25.26 -3.42 -20.61
C PRO A 388 24.61 -2.53 -21.68
N LEU A 389 25.41 -1.64 -22.27
CA LEU A 389 25.13 -1.04 -23.57
C LEU A 389 26.42 -1.13 -24.38
N GLN A 390 26.79 -2.37 -24.74
CA GLN A 390 27.61 -2.59 -25.91
C GLN A 390 26.68 -2.55 -27.11
N VAL A 391 26.64 -1.39 -27.75
CA VAL A 391 26.22 -1.28 -29.15
C VAL A 391 27.27 -2.06 -29.94
N LYS A 392 26.89 -3.24 -30.46
CA LYS A 392 27.62 -3.86 -31.56
C LYS A 392 27.47 -2.93 -32.76
N LEU A 393 28.49 -2.11 -33.01
CA LEU A 393 28.76 -1.59 -34.34
C LEU A 393 29.34 -2.75 -35.14
N ALA A 394 28.57 -3.29 -36.07
CA ALA A 394 29.09 -4.10 -37.16
C ALA A 394 29.15 -3.21 -38.40
N VAL A 395 30.35 -3.18 -38.99
CA VAL A 395 30.67 -2.70 -40.34
C VAL A 395 29.85 -3.46 -41.37
#